data_AF-A0A8D0CBR5-F1
#
_entry.id   AF-A0A8D0CBR5-F1
#
_cell.length_a   1.000
_cell.length_b   1.000
_cell.length_c   1.000
_cell.angle_alpha   90.00
_cell.angle_beta   90.00
_cell.angle_gamma   90.00
#
_symmetry.space_group_name_H-M   'P 1'
#
loop_
_entity.id
_entity.type
_entity.pdbx_description
1 polymer ?
#
loop_
_entity_poly.entity_id
_entity_poly.type
_entity_poly.pdbx_seq_one_letter_code
_entity_poly.pdbx_strand_id
1 'polypeptide(L)'
;MTIQGSKQHLSMSRKERMATFHVGTANSSATLVYDYSNLLIGYRSWPGGSCYILRMSKENIQSLDAAIRVFQHIKEPKHLVALLKKGKEEVEGLPVPLVDRSTLGTTINILCSSVPIYWV
;
A
#
# COMPACT_ATOMS: atom_id res chain seq x y z
N MET A 1 14.20 28.62 10.70
CA MET A 1 13.11 27.90 10.01
C MET A 1 13.58 26.46 9.83
N THR A 2 13.23 25.57 10.77
CA THR A 2 13.68 24.18 10.73
C THR A 2 12.75 23.42 9.81
N ILE A 3 13.22 23.02 8.63
CA ILE A 3 12.49 22.10 7.77
C ILE A 3 12.54 20.74 8.47
N GLN A 4 11.48 20.38 9.20
CA GLN A 4 11.40 19.10 9.86
C GLN A 4 11.02 18.04 8.81
N GLY A 5 12.04 17.48 8.15
CA GLY A 5 11.86 16.38 7.21
C GLY A 5 11.26 15.16 7.91
N SER A 6 10.34 14.46 7.23
CA SER A 6 9.82 13.18 7.71
C SER A 6 10.93 12.13 7.75
N LYS A 7 11.01 11.36 8.85
CA LYS A 7 12.02 10.31 8.97
C LYS A 7 11.72 9.21 7.97
N GLN A 8 12.69 8.87 7.14
CA GLN A 8 12.62 7.79 6.16
C GLN A 8 13.77 6.81 6.38
N HIS A 9 13.48 5.51 6.28
CA HIS A 9 14.47 4.45 6.30
C HIS A 9 14.30 3.57 5.07
N LEU A 10 15.39 3.33 4.34
CA LEU A 10 15.42 2.51 3.13
C LEU A 10 16.22 1.23 3.39
N SER A 11 15.65 0.09 3.01
CA SER A 11 16.36 -1.18 2.89
C SER A 11 16.20 -1.73 1.47
N MET A 12 17.28 -2.17 0.85
CA MET A 12 17.26 -2.62 -0.54
C MET A 12 18.00 -3.96 -0.68
N SER A 13 17.39 -4.89 -1.42
CA SER A 13 17.99 -6.17 -1.76
C SER A 13 18.05 -6.33 -3.28
N ARG A 14 19.26 -6.38 -3.83
CA ARG A 14 19.45 -6.68 -5.26
C ARG A 14 19.06 -8.11 -5.60
N LYS A 15 19.35 -9.06 -4.71
CA LYS A 15 19.03 -10.48 -4.89
C LYS A 15 17.52 -10.69 -5.01
N GLU A 16 16.76 -10.09 -4.10
CA GLU A 16 15.30 -10.19 -4.08
C GLU A 16 14.64 -9.21 -5.06
N ARG A 17 15.43 -8.30 -5.67
CA ARG A 17 14.96 -7.19 -6.52
C ARG A 17 13.85 -6.40 -5.84
N MET A 18 14.12 -5.95 -4.61
CA MET A 18 13.15 -5.24 -3.79
C MET A 18 13.77 -4.04 -3.08
N ALA A 19 12.93 -3.01 -2.86
CA ALA A 19 13.24 -1.91 -1.97
C ALA A 19 12.08 -1.71 -0.99
N THR A 20 12.39 -1.54 0.29
CA THR A 20 11.43 -1.28 1.36
C THR A 20 11.71 0.08 1.97
N PHE A 21 10.68 0.91 2.03
CA PHE A 21 10.73 2.22 2.67
C PHE A 21 9.82 2.23 3.88
N HIS A 22 10.36 2.63 5.03
CA HIS A 22 9.55 3.03 6.19
C HIS A 22 9.52 4.54 6.24
N VAL A 23 8.33 5.11 6.15
CA VAL A 23 8.10 6.56 6.20
C VAL A 23 7.17 6.86 7.36
N GLY A 24 7.39 7.97 8.07
CA GLY A 24 6.53 8.28 9.20
C GLY A 24 6.66 9.70 9.73
N THR A 25 5.65 10.05 10.50
CA THR A 25 5.55 11.24 11.34
C THR A 25 5.46 10.80 12.81
N ALA A 26 5.26 11.74 13.73
CA ALA A 26 5.03 11.42 15.14
C ALA A 26 3.77 10.58 15.38
N ASN A 27 2.75 10.70 14.51
CA ASN A 27 1.41 10.14 14.77
C ASN A 27 1.01 9.03 13.80
N SER A 28 1.76 8.84 12.72
CA SER A 28 1.45 7.84 11.68
C SER A 28 2.71 7.34 11.01
N SER A 29 2.68 6.11 10.54
CA SER A 29 3.74 5.53 9.73
C SER A 29 3.17 4.76 8.55
N ALA A 30 4.00 4.50 7.56
CA ALA A 30 3.68 3.61 6.47
C ALA A 30 4.92 2.85 6.02
N THR A 31 4.69 1.68 5.46
CA THR A 31 5.71 0.88 4.78
C THR A 31 5.33 0.74 3.32
N LEU A 32 6.30 1.02 2.44
CA LEU A 32 6.20 0.79 1.01
C LEU A 32 7.18 -0.31 0.62
N VAL A 33 6.72 -1.29 -0.15
CA VAL A 33 7.56 -2.35 -0.72
C VAL A 33 7.46 -2.25 -2.23
N TYR A 34 8.57 -1.90 -2.87
CA TYR A 34 8.77 -2.00 -4.30
C TYR A 34 9.24 -3.41 -4.62
N ASP A 35 8.40 -4.16 -5.32
CA ASP A 35 8.72 -5.46 -5.89
C ASP A 35 8.99 -5.28 -7.38
N TYR A 36 10.27 -5.15 -7.74
CA TYR A 36 10.69 -4.95 -9.13
C TYR A 36 10.58 -6.23 -9.96
N SER A 37 10.46 -7.40 -9.32
CA SER A 37 10.24 -8.67 -10.01
C SER A 37 8.81 -8.77 -10.53
N ASN A 38 7.83 -8.39 -9.71
CA ASN A 38 6.41 -8.43 -10.06
C ASN A 38 5.86 -7.10 -10.60
N LEU A 39 6.69 -6.05 -10.60
CA LEU A 39 6.31 -4.69 -11.00
C LEU A 39 5.16 -4.12 -10.16
N LEU A 40 5.22 -4.32 -8.84
CA LEU A 40 4.21 -3.87 -7.88
C LEU A 40 4.81 -2.99 -6.77
N ILE A 41 4.01 -2.04 -6.29
CA ILE A 41 4.28 -1.29 -5.06
C ILE A 41 3.20 -1.65 -4.07
N GLY A 42 3.58 -2.28 -2.96
CA GLY A 42 2.69 -2.51 -1.82
C GLY A 42 2.81 -1.37 -0.80
N TYR A 43 1.69 -0.90 -0.27
CA TYR A 43 1.63 0.15 0.75
C TYR A 43 0.72 -0.28 1.90
N ARG A 44 1.19 -0.08 3.14
CA ARG A 44 0.38 -0.22 4.35
C ARG A 44 0.73 0.88 5.34
N SER A 45 -0.28 1.60 5.84
CA SER A 45 -0.13 2.59 6.89
C SER A 45 -0.50 2.02 8.27
N TRP A 46 -0.03 2.68 9.32
CA TRP A 46 -0.44 2.43 10.70
C TRP A 46 -0.91 3.75 11.33
N PRO A 47 -2.12 3.79 11.94
CA PRO A 47 -3.04 2.67 12.23
C PRO A 47 -4.02 2.30 11.08
N GLY A 48 -3.58 2.29 9.81
CA GLY A 48 -4.43 1.94 8.66
C GLY A 48 -4.97 0.51 8.67
N GLY A 49 -6.20 0.34 8.18
CA GLY A 49 -6.92 -0.94 8.21
C GLY A 49 -6.83 -1.76 6.92
N SER A 50 -6.14 -1.25 5.89
CA SER A 50 -6.05 -1.87 4.57
C SER A 50 -4.62 -1.84 4.01
N CYS A 51 -4.36 -2.72 3.06
CA CYS A 51 -3.16 -2.70 2.22
C CYS A 51 -3.54 -2.28 0.80
N TYR A 52 -2.65 -1.59 0.11
CA TYR A 52 -2.92 -1.07 -1.22
C TYR A 52 -1.79 -1.43 -2.18
N ILE A 53 -2.15 -1.82 -3.40
CA ILE A 53 -1.21 -2.26 -4.42
C ILE A 53 -1.32 -1.35 -5.64
N LEU A 54 -0.20 -0.80 -6.06
CA LEU A 54 -0.06 0.00 -7.28
C LEU A 54 0.80 -0.78 -8.29
N ARG A 55 0.39 -0.78 -9.56
CA ARG A 55 1.17 -1.38 -10.65
C ARG A 55 2.24 -0.42 -11.16
N MET A 56 3.41 -0.96 -11.46
CA MET A 56 4.51 -0.26 -12.13
C MET A 56 4.61 -0.69 -13.59
N SER A 57 5.27 0.13 -14.41
CA SER A 57 5.81 -0.31 -15.70
C SER A 57 7.34 -0.29 -15.66
N LYS A 58 7.99 -1.05 -16.54
CA LYS A 58 9.47 -1.09 -16.60
C LYS A 58 10.04 0.23 -17.10
N GLU A 59 9.27 0.94 -17.91
CA GLU A 59 9.64 2.20 -18.55
C GLU A 59 9.40 3.40 -17.62
N ASN A 60 8.52 3.25 -16.62
CA ASN A 60 8.11 4.33 -15.72
C ASN A 60 7.88 3.80 -14.30
N ILE A 61 8.97 3.53 -13.60
CA ILE A 61 8.95 3.17 -12.17
C ILE A 61 8.72 4.45 -11.35
N GLN A 62 7.66 4.47 -10.56
CA GLN A 62 7.29 5.63 -9.75
C GLN A 62 8.34 5.91 -8.66
N SER A 63 8.73 7.18 -8.50
CA SER A 63 9.54 7.61 -7.35
C SER A 63 8.78 7.42 -6.03
N LEU A 64 9.50 7.43 -4.91
CA LEU A 64 8.89 7.34 -3.58
C LEU A 64 7.84 8.44 -3.37
N ASP A 65 8.15 9.69 -3.73
CA ASP A 65 7.22 10.81 -3.58
C ASP A 65 5.97 10.66 -4.46
N ALA A 66 6.13 10.15 -5.69
CA ALA A 66 5.01 9.89 -6.59
C ALA A 66 4.09 8.81 -6.03
N ALA A 67 4.66 7.70 -5.52
CA ALA A 67 3.90 6.62 -4.90
C ALA A 67 3.19 7.09 -3.63
N ILE A 68 3.87 7.83 -2.74
CA ILE A 68 3.26 8.39 -1.53
C ILE A 68 2.07 9.28 -1.87
N ARG A 69 2.19 10.12 -2.91
CA ARG A 69 1.07 10.95 -3.36
C ARG A 69 -0.12 10.08 -3.77
N VAL A 70 0.08 9.02 -4.55
CA VAL A 70 -1.03 8.10 -4.91
C VAL A 70 -1.75 7.59 -3.66
N PHE A 71 -1.03 7.09 -2.66
CA PHE A 71 -1.63 6.51 -1.46
C PHE A 71 -2.25 7.56 -0.50
N GLN A 72 -1.73 8.81 -0.49
CA GLN A 72 -2.33 9.90 0.30
C GLN A 72 -3.72 10.32 -0.19
N HIS A 73 -4.01 10.15 -1.49
CA HIS A 73 -5.33 10.48 -2.04
C HIS A 73 -6.38 9.41 -1.76
N ILE A 74 -5.96 8.25 -1.25
CA ILE A 74 -6.88 7.20 -0.82
C ILE A 74 -7.48 7.60 0.52
N LYS A 75 -8.75 7.99 0.50
CA LYS A 75 -9.54 8.03 1.74
C LYS A 75 -9.74 6.58 2.17
N GLU A 76 -9.04 6.15 3.23
CA GLU A 76 -9.30 4.85 3.88
C GLU A 76 -10.81 4.60 3.87
N PRO A 77 -11.30 3.50 3.28
CA PRO A 77 -12.72 3.20 3.25
C PRO A 77 -13.17 2.79 4.66
N LYS A 78 -13.27 3.77 5.56
CA LYS A 78 -13.85 3.63 6.90
C LYS A 78 -15.29 3.10 6.84
N HIS A 79 -15.94 3.15 5.67
CA HIS A 79 -17.31 2.72 5.44
C HIS A 79 -17.49 1.25 5.00
N LEU A 80 -16.49 0.60 4.38
CA LEU A 80 -16.70 -0.77 3.85
C LEU A 80 -16.72 -1.85 4.94
N VAL A 81 -15.93 -1.68 6.00
CA VAL A 81 -15.93 -2.61 7.15
C VAL A 81 -17.23 -2.49 7.98
N ALA A 82 -17.88 -1.32 7.94
CA ALA A 82 -19.17 -1.11 8.61
C ALA A 82 -20.34 -1.72 7.83
N LEU A 83 -20.30 -1.64 6.49
CA LEU A 83 -21.33 -2.21 5.61
C LEU A 83 -21.30 -3.74 5.59
N LEU A 84 -20.12 -4.37 5.56
CA LEU A 84 -20.00 -5.83 5.61
C LEU A 84 -20.49 -6.45 6.93
N LYS A 85 -20.53 -5.68 8.02
CA LYS A 85 -21.09 -6.10 9.31
C LYS A 85 -22.60 -5.91 9.40
N LYS A 86 -23.22 -5.18 8.46
CA LYS A 86 -24.60 -4.70 8.60
C LYS A 86 -25.37 -4.88 7.29
N GLY A 87 -25.72 -6.13 7.00
CA GLY A 87 -26.89 -6.43 6.16
C GLY A 87 -26.57 -6.74 4.69
N LYS A 88 -27.21 -7.82 4.23
CA LYS A 88 -27.54 -8.05 2.82
C LYS A 88 -28.30 -6.83 2.31
N GLU A 89 -27.71 -6.06 1.40
CA GLU A 89 -28.44 -5.37 0.34
C GLU A 89 -27.42 -4.77 -0.64
N GLU A 90 -27.69 -5.04 -1.91
CA GLU A 90 -26.92 -4.70 -3.09
C GLU A 90 -26.94 -3.17 -3.28
N VAL A 91 -25.79 -2.52 -3.14
CA VAL A 91 -25.63 -1.10 -3.49
C VAL A 91 -24.54 -1.00 -4.55
N GLU A 92 -24.96 -0.56 -5.73
CA GLU A 92 -24.12 -0.22 -6.86
C GLU A 92 -22.99 0.72 -6.44
N GLY A 93 -21.76 0.25 -6.66
CA GLY A 93 -20.53 0.90 -6.23
C GLY A 93 -19.48 -0.14 -5.85
N LEU A 94 -19.22 -1.07 -6.78
CA LEU A 94 -18.36 -2.25 -6.62
C LEU A 94 -17.13 -1.99 -5.73
N PRO A 95 -16.84 -2.84 -4.74
CA PRO A 95 -15.51 -2.90 -4.14
C PRO A 95 -14.53 -3.19 -5.28
N VAL A 96 -13.55 -2.30 -5.49
CA VAL A 96 -12.40 -2.56 -6.37
C VAL A 96 -11.86 -3.95 -5.98
N PRO A 97 -11.66 -4.87 -6.95
CA PRO A 97 -11.44 -6.28 -6.64
C PRO A 97 -10.30 -6.46 -5.62
N LEU A 98 -10.57 -7.28 -4.60
CA LEU A 98 -9.54 -7.73 -3.67
C LEU A 98 -8.39 -8.33 -4.48
N VAL A 99 -7.18 -7.80 -4.27
CA VAL A 99 -6.01 -8.29 -4.99
C VAL A 99 -5.81 -9.78 -4.68
N ASP A 100 -5.68 -10.61 -5.73
CA ASP A 100 -5.35 -12.01 -5.54
C ASP A 100 -3.92 -12.13 -4.98
N ARG A 101 -3.82 -12.67 -3.77
CA ARG A 101 -2.56 -12.88 -3.05
C ARG A 101 -1.58 -13.78 -3.82
N SER A 102 -2.06 -14.65 -4.71
CA SER A 102 -1.22 -15.49 -5.56
C SER A 102 -0.33 -14.67 -6.51
N THR A 103 -0.75 -13.44 -6.83
CA THR A 103 -0.03 -12.52 -7.72
C THR A 103 1.02 -11.67 -7.01
N LEU A 104 1.07 -11.73 -5.67
CA LEU A 104 1.93 -10.89 -4.84
C LEU A 104 3.20 -11.64 -4.44
N GLY A 105 4.34 -10.95 -4.50
CA GLY A 105 5.58 -11.45 -3.91
C GLY A 105 5.47 -11.65 -2.40
N THR A 106 6.30 -12.55 -1.85
CA THR A 106 6.29 -12.94 -0.42
C THR A 106 6.32 -11.73 0.53
N THR A 107 7.16 -10.74 0.24
CA THR A 107 7.31 -9.55 1.08
C THR A 107 6.03 -8.71 1.14
N ILE A 108 5.35 -8.53 0.00
CA ILE A 108 4.05 -7.82 -0.04
C ILE A 108 2.97 -8.65 0.67
N ASN A 109 2.97 -9.97 0.48
CA ASN A 109 2.06 -10.87 1.18
C ASN A 109 2.20 -10.76 2.71
N ILE A 110 3.45 -10.71 3.22
CA ILE A 110 3.74 -10.51 4.64
C ILE A 110 3.25 -9.13 5.10
N LEU A 111 3.58 -8.07 4.34
CA LEU A 111 3.14 -6.70 4.62
C LEU A 111 1.61 -6.61 4.78
N CYS A 112 0.86 -7.28 3.92
CA CYS A 112 -0.60 -7.22 3.86
C CYS A 112 -1.31 -8.40 4.58
N SER A 113 -0.60 -9.23 5.34
CA SER A 113 -1.10 -10.54 5.84
C SER A 113 -2.42 -10.50 6.62
N SER A 114 -2.69 -9.43 7.38
CA SER A 114 -3.83 -9.34 8.30
C SER A 114 -4.92 -8.34 7.90
N VAL A 115 -4.89 -7.82 6.67
CA VAL A 115 -5.77 -6.74 6.20
C VAL A 115 -6.29 -7.02 4.78
N PRO A 116 -7.44 -6.46 4.38
CA PRO A 116 -7.89 -6.48 2.99
C PRO A 116 -6.89 -5.75 2.08
N ILE A 117 -6.82 -6.18 0.83
CA ILE A 117 -5.86 -5.67 -0.16
C ILE A 117 -6.62 -5.11 -1.36
N TYR A 118 -6.37 -3.86 -1.72
CA TYR A 118 -7.04 -3.19 -2.83
C TYR A 118 -6.04 -2.75 -3.91
N TRP A 119 -6.46 -2.80 -5.17
CA TRP A 119 -5.78 -2.09 -6.24
C TRP A 119 -6.04 -0.58 -6.11
N VAL A 120 -5.06 0.20 -6.57
CA VAL A 120 -5.13 1.67 -6.69
C VAL A 120 -4.83 2.08 -8.11
#